data_AF-A0A950W8H0-F1
#
_entry.id   AF-A0A950W8H0-F1
#
_cell.length_a   1.000
_cell.length_b   1.000
_cell.length_c   1.000
_cell.angle_alpha   90.00
_cell.angle_beta   90.00
_cell.angle_gamma   90.00
#
_symmetry.space_group_name_H-M   'P 1'
#
loop_
_entity.id
_entity.type
_entity.pdbx_description
1 polymer ?
#
loop_
_entity_poly.entity_id
_entity_poly.type
_entity_poly.pdbx_seq_one_letter_code
_entity_poly.pdbx_strand_id
1 'polypeptide(L)'
;AEQRHCIEEGDLLGASEVNARLHQTLLHIARHATATRLLNMLKPQNVRFQYRTILVPGRPERSHKEHRAIIEAVANHDPDRAEAAMRLHLSHVAETLRQARATRQSGERKDNREHAKGI
;
A
#
# COMPACT_ATOMS: atom_id res chain seq x y z
N ALA A 1 -3.33 13.78 -9.33
CA ALA A 1 -4.73 14.22 -9.45
C ALA A 1 -5.66 13.02 -9.38
N GLU A 2 -5.45 12.02 -10.23
CA GLU A 2 -6.32 10.83 -10.36
C GLU A 2 -6.51 9.99 -9.09
N GLN A 3 -5.44 9.58 -8.40
CA GLN A 3 -5.59 8.77 -7.17
C GLN A 3 -6.41 9.48 -6.10
N ARG A 4 -6.28 10.82 -6.00
CA ARG A 4 -7.01 11.61 -5.03
C ARG A 4 -8.50 11.66 -5.38
N HIS A 5 -8.82 11.82 -6.66
CA HIS A 5 -10.19 11.78 -7.14
C HIS A 5 -10.87 10.44 -6.84
N CYS A 6 -10.21 9.31 -7.11
CA CYS A 6 -10.74 7.99 -6.74
C CYS A 6 -11.01 7.88 -5.23
N ILE A 7 -10.13 8.43 -4.38
CA ILE A 7 -10.32 8.44 -2.93
C ILE A 7 -11.52 9.31 -2.53
N GLU A 8 -11.65 10.50 -3.10
CA GLU A 8 -12.75 11.45 -2.85
C GLU A 8 -14.12 10.86 -3.24
N GLU A 9 -14.18 10.09 -4.33
CA GLU A 9 -15.38 9.40 -4.80
C GLU A 9 -15.65 8.06 -4.07
N GLY A 10 -14.77 7.64 -3.15
CA GLY A 10 -14.88 6.35 -2.48
C GLY A 10 -14.55 5.14 -3.37
N ASP A 11 -14.04 5.36 -4.58
CA ASP A 11 -13.56 4.32 -5.49
C ASP A 11 -12.19 3.77 -5.06
N LEU A 12 -12.21 2.91 -4.05
CA LEU A 12 -11.02 2.26 -3.51
C LEU A 12 -10.35 1.33 -4.53
N LEU A 13 -11.12 0.74 -5.46
CA LEU A 13 -10.57 -0.14 -6.49
C LEU A 13 -9.78 0.67 -7.52
N GLY A 14 -10.34 1.77 -8.03
CA GLY A 14 -9.63 2.70 -8.89
C GLY A 14 -8.40 3.30 -8.21
N ALA A 15 -8.49 3.67 -6.93
CA ALA A 15 -7.34 4.15 -6.17
C ALA A 15 -6.21 3.10 -6.08
N SER A 16 -6.56 1.81 -5.98
CA SER A 16 -5.61 0.69 -5.99
C SER A 16 -4.99 0.46 -7.38
N GLU A 17 -5.75 0.64 -8.46
CA GLU A 17 -5.25 0.51 -9.82
C GLU A 17 -4.28 1.64 -10.18
N VAL A 18 -4.61 2.88 -9.80
CA VAL A 18 -3.70 4.03 -9.95
C VAL A 18 -2.39 3.79 -9.19
N ASN A 19 -2.47 3.21 -7.99
CA ASN A 19 -1.29 2.80 -7.22
C ASN A 19 -0.44 1.76 -7.98
N ALA A 20 -1.06 0.70 -8.49
CA ALA A 20 -0.35 -0.33 -9.24
C ALA A 20 0.36 0.24 -10.47
N ARG A 21 -0.29 1.15 -11.20
CA ARG A 21 0.28 1.85 -12.35
C ARG A 21 1.47 2.72 -11.97
N LEU A 22 1.38 3.48 -10.87
CA LEU A 22 2.51 4.26 -10.37
C LEU A 22 3.76 3.39 -10.13
N HIS A 23 3.61 2.27 -9.41
CA HIS A 23 4.71 1.35 -9.19
C HIS A 23 5.29 0.79 -10.50
N GLN A 24 4.45 0.49 -11.50
CA GLN A 24 4.95 0.10 -12.83
C GLN A 24 5.76 1.19 -13.50
N THR A 25 5.27 2.43 -13.46
CA THR A 25 5.98 3.58 -14.04
C THR A 25 7.34 3.76 -13.39
N LEU A 26 7.42 3.71 -12.06
CA LEU A 26 8.70 3.82 -11.33
C LEU A 26 9.72 2.75 -11.74
N LEU A 27 9.27 1.51 -11.92
CA LEU A 27 10.14 0.41 -12.39
C LEU A 27 10.60 0.62 -13.83
N HIS A 28 9.71 1.11 -14.69
CA HIS A 28 10.02 1.37 -16.09
C HIS A 28 11.08 2.47 -16.23
N ILE A 29 10.89 3.60 -15.55
CA ILE A 29 11.82 4.75 -15.63
C ILE A 29 13.16 4.49 -14.94
N ALA A 30 13.22 3.59 -13.96
CA ALA A 30 14.47 3.19 -13.29
C ALA A 30 15.43 2.42 -14.22
N ARG A 31 14.93 1.85 -15.33
CA ARG A 31 15.72 1.11 -16.34
C ARG A 31 16.64 0.01 -15.76
N HIS A 32 16.30 -0.55 -14.60
CA HIS A 32 17.10 -1.55 -13.91
C HIS A 32 16.54 -2.97 -14.10
N ALA A 33 16.93 -3.64 -15.19
CA ALA A 33 16.37 -4.92 -15.61
C ALA A 33 16.35 -6.01 -14.50
N THR A 34 17.45 -6.14 -13.73
CA THR A 34 17.53 -7.11 -12.63
C THR A 34 16.52 -6.81 -11.51
N ALA A 35 16.44 -5.56 -11.03
CA ALA A 35 15.49 -5.15 -10.02
C ALA A 35 14.04 -5.34 -10.49
N THR A 36 13.73 -4.96 -11.73
CA THR A 36 12.41 -5.18 -12.35
C THR A 36 12.04 -6.66 -12.37
N ARG A 37 12.97 -7.54 -12.75
CA ARG A 37 12.73 -9.00 -12.75
C ARG A 37 12.44 -9.52 -11.34
N LEU A 38 13.24 -9.15 -10.35
CA LEU A 38 13.05 -9.56 -8.96
C LEU A 38 11.71 -9.07 -8.39
N LEU A 39 11.38 -7.80 -8.61
CA LEU A 39 10.12 -7.21 -8.14
C LEU A 39 8.90 -7.81 -8.85
N ASN A 40 9.03 -8.15 -10.14
CA ASN A 40 7.97 -8.85 -10.88
C ASN A 40 7.71 -10.26 -10.34
N MET A 41 8.72 -10.98 -9.88
CA MET A 41 8.54 -12.29 -9.24
C MET A 41 7.76 -12.17 -7.92
N LEU A 42 7.86 -11.03 -7.23
CA LEU A 42 7.17 -10.74 -5.97
C LEU A 42 5.77 -10.12 -6.15
N LYS A 43 5.39 -9.71 -7.37
CA LYS A 43 4.13 -9.01 -7.68
C LYS A 43 2.86 -9.68 -7.17
N PRO A 44 2.65 -11.01 -7.28
CA PRO A 44 1.41 -11.64 -6.85
C PRO A 44 1.14 -11.45 -5.35
N GLN A 45 2.20 -11.33 -4.55
CA GLN A 45 2.11 -11.05 -3.12
C GLN A 45 1.83 -9.56 -2.88
N ASN A 46 2.45 -8.68 -3.67
CA ASN A 46 2.31 -7.22 -3.56
C ASN A 46 0.89 -6.74 -3.89
N VAL A 47 0.29 -7.22 -4.98
CA VAL A 47 -1.09 -6.87 -5.38
C VAL A 47 -2.10 -7.27 -4.29
N ARG A 48 -1.95 -8.47 -3.71
CA ARG A 48 -2.77 -8.91 -2.59
C ARG A 48 -2.64 -8.02 -1.35
N PHE A 49 -1.47 -7.47 -1.09
CA PHE A 49 -1.27 -6.54 0.01
C PHE A 49 -1.89 -5.18 -0.27
N GLN A 50 -1.73 -4.65 -1.48
CA GLN A 50 -2.31 -3.36 -1.90
C GLN A 50 -3.84 -3.36 -1.73
N TYR A 51 -4.53 -4.40 -2.22
CA TYR A 51 -5.97 -4.57 -2.03
C TYR A 51 -6.40 -4.74 -0.57
N ARG A 52 -5.52 -5.28 0.30
CA ARG A 52 -5.85 -5.42 1.73
C ARG A 52 -5.65 -4.13 2.49
N THR A 53 -4.64 -3.34 2.15
CA THR A 53 -4.34 -2.08 2.84
C THR A 53 -5.30 -0.96 2.46
N ILE A 54 -5.83 -0.95 1.23
CA ILE A 54 -6.78 0.09 0.79
C ILE A 54 -8.09 0.07 1.59
N LEU A 55 -8.46 -1.08 2.15
CA LEU A 55 -9.65 -1.25 2.99
C LEU A 55 -9.45 -0.77 4.43
N VAL A 56 -8.23 -0.41 4.83
CA VAL A 56 -7.98 0.12 6.18
C VAL A 56 -8.34 1.61 6.21
N PRO A 57 -9.24 2.05 7.10
CA PRO A 57 -9.65 3.45 7.18
C PRO A 57 -8.46 4.41 7.31
N GLY A 58 -8.47 5.50 6.54
CA GLY A 58 -7.40 6.53 6.54
C GLY A 58 -6.11 6.14 5.81
N ARG A 59 -5.96 4.86 5.40
CA ARG A 59 -4.78 4.43 4.64
C ARG A 59 -4.75 5.00 3.22
N PRO A 60 -5.84 5.05 2.44
CA PRO A 60 -5.79 5.61 1.08
C PRO A 60 -5.22 7.03 1.03
N GLU A 61 -5.66 7.90 1.94
CA GLU A 61 -5.24 9.31 2.04
C GLU A 61 -3.76 9.41 2.43
N ARG A 62 -3.32 8.60 3.40
CA ARG A 62 -1.92 8.53 3.81
C ARG A 62 -1.03 8.02 2.66
N SER A 63 -1.46 6.98 1.96
CA SER A 63 -0.76 6.43 0.79
C SER A 63 -0.61 7.48 -0.31
N HIS A 64 -1.66 8.28 -0.55
CA HIS A 64 -1.60 9.35 -1.54
C HIS A 64 -0.50 10.38 -1.22
N LYS A 65 -0.39 10.79 0.04
CA LYS A 65 0.68 11.72 0.49
C LYS A 65 2.07 11.11 0.30
N GLU A 66 2.23 9.84 0.65
CA GLU A 66 3.49 9.10 0.45
C GLU A 66 3.87 9.02 -1.03
N HIS A 67 2.93 8.68 -1.91
CA HIS A 67 3.16 8.62 -3.35
C HIS A 67 3.57 9.96 -3.93
N ARG A 68 2.94 11.05 -3.48
CA ARG A 68 3.34 12.39 -3.88
C ARG A 68 4.79 12.69 -3.52
N ALA A 69 5.22 12.36 -2.30
CA ALA A 69 6.60 12.56 -1.89
C ALA A 69 7.60 11.78 -2.76
N ILE A 70 7.27 10.54 -3.13
CA ILE A 70 8.08 9.73 -4.06
C ILE A 70 8.15 10.41 -5.44
N ILE A 71 7.01 10.80 -6.00
CA ILE A 71 6.93 11.42 -7.32
C ILE A 71 7.72 12.74 -7.35
N GLU A 72 7.57 13.57 -6.32
CA GLU A 72 8.29 14.84 -6.20
C GLU A 72 9.81 14.62 -6.13
N ALA A 73 10.28 13.62 -5.37
CA ALA A 73 11.70 13.29 -5.30
C ALA A 73 12.26 12.79 -6.64
N VAL A 74 11.52 11.92 -7.33
CA VAL A 74 11.89 11.41 -8.66
C VAL A 74 11.92 12.52 -9.70
N ALA A 75 10.92 13.41 -9.70
CA ALA A 75 10.85 14.54 -10.63
C ALA A 75 11.98 15.54 -10.42
N ASN A 76 12.47 15.68 -9.19
CA ASN A 76 13.62 16.51 -8.85
C ASN A 76 14.98 15.81 -9.06
N HIS A 77 14.99 14.58 -9.60
CA HIS A 77 16.21 13.78 -9.78
C HIS A 77 17.00 13.57 -8.48
N ASP A 78 16.30 13.42 -7.35
CA ASP A 78 16.89 13.21 -6.02
C ASP A 78 16.74 11.73 -5.61
N PRO A 79 17.77 10.88 -5.89
CA PRO A 79 17.67 9.44 -5.66
C PRO A 79 17.59 9.09 -4.17
N ASP A 80 18.32 9.81 -3.30
CA ASP A 80 18.35 9.55 -1.86
C ASP A 80 16.99 9.84 -1.23
N ARG A 81 16.37 10.96 -1.61
CA ARG A 81 15.03 11.31 -1.15
C ARG A 81 13.97 10.37 -1.70
N ALA A 82 14.10 9.92 -2.96
CA ALA A 82 13.18 8.96 -3.56
C ALA A 82 13.24 7.60 -2.84
N GLU A 83 14.45 7.13 -2.52
CA GLU A 83 14.66 5.92 -1.73
C GLU A 83 14.06 6.06 -0.33
N ALA A 84 14.37 7.15 0.39
CA ALA A 84 13.87 7.39 1.73
C ALA A 84 12.33 7.43 1.76
N ALA A 85 11.71 8.11 0.80
CA ALA A 85 10.25 8.18 0.68
C ALA A 85 9.63 6.81 0.39
N MET A 86 10.22 6.01 -0.50
CA MET A 86 9.75 4.65 -0.79
C MET A 86 9.90 3.73 0.41
N ARG A 87 11.01 3.83 1.15
CA ARG A 87 11.25 3.04 2.36
C ARG A 87 10.22 3.35 3.44
N LEU A 88 9.90 4.63 3.64
CA LEU A 88 8.85 5.08 4.55
C LEU A 88 7.46 4.59 4.13
N HIS A 89 7.14 4.67 2.83
CA HIS A 89 5.89 4.14 2.28
C HIS A 89 5.72 2.64 2.60
N LEU A 90 6.75 1.83 2.31
CA LEU A 90 6.72 0.39 2.54
C LEU A 90 6.65 0.02 4.03
N SER A 91 7.29 0.80 4.92
CA SER A 91 7.21 0.57 6.36
C SER A 91 5.79 0.77 6.89
N HIS A 92 5.09 1.81 6.41
CA HIS A 92 3.69 2.06 6.75
C HIS A 92 2.76 0.99 6.17
N VAL A 93 3.00 0.50 4.95
CA VAL A 93 2.26 -0.64 4.40
C VAL A 93 2.42 -1.88 5.29
N ALA A 94 3.65 -2.19 5.71
CA ALA A 94 3.93 -3.32 6.59
C ALA A 94 3.25 -3.17 7.96
N GLU A 95 3.24 -1.96 8.52
CA GLU A 95 2.53 -1.65 9.76
C GLU A 95 1.02 -1.86 9.62
N THR A 96 0.40 -1.30 8.58
CA THR A 96 -1.02 -1.47 8.27
C THR A 96 -1.40 -2.95 8.15
N LEU A 97 -0.57 -3.77 7.49
CA LEU A 97 -0.81 -5.21 7.38
C LEU A 97 -0.73 -5.94 8.73
N ARG A 98 0.21 -5.55 9.60
CA ARG A 98 0.31 -6.12 10.96
C ARG A 98 -0.93 -5.79 11.79
N GLN A 99 -1.37 -4.53 11.76
CA GLN A 99 -2.55 -4.06 12.48
C GLN A 99 -3.82 -4.76 11.97
N ALA A 100 -4.02 -4.85 10.65
CA ALA A 100 -5.17 -5.52 10.07
C ALA A 100 -5.27 -7.02 10.46
N ARG A 101 -4.13 -7.70 10.66
CA ARG A 101 -4.10 -9.07 11.19
C ARG A 101 -4.45 -9.13 12.67
N ALA A 102 -3.94 -8.20 13.48
CA ALA A 102 -4.22 -8.13 14.91
C ALA A 102 -5.70 -7.85 15.22
N THR A 103 -6.34 -6.97 14.46
CA THR A 103 -7.78 -6.65 14.59
C THR A 103 -8.65 -7.87 14.30
N ARG A 104 -8.34 -8.63 13.23
CA ARG A 104 -9.05 -9.88 12.90
C ARG A 104 -8.96 -10.91 14.02
N GLN A 105 -7.76 -11.15 14.55
CA GLN A 105 -7.54 -12.11 15.64
C GLN A 105 -8.21 -11.68 16.95
N SER A 106 -8.35 -10.39 17.20
CA SER A 106 -9.03 -9.86 18.39
C SER A 106 -10.55 -10.01 18.29
N GLY A 107 -11.12 -9.84 17.09
CA GLY A 107 -12.53 -10.08 16.81
C GLY A 107 -12.91 -11.55 16.97
N GLU A 108 -12.16 -12.46 16.36
CA GLU A 108 -12.37 -13.92 16.45
C GLU A 108 -12.25 -14.43 17.90
N ARG A 109 -11.30 -13.90 18.69
CA ARG A 109 -11.15 -14.27 20.11
C ARG A 109 -12.29 -13.77 20.99
N LYS A 110 -12.88 -12.61 20.70
CA LYS A 110 -14.05 -12.10 21.43
C LYS A 110 -15.29 -12.96 21.14
N ASP A 111 -15.53 -13.25 19.88
CA ASP A 111 -16.68 -14.02 19.41
C ASP A 111 -16.66 -15.44 20.01
N ASN A 112 -15.50 -16.10 20.03
CA ASN A 112 -15.33 -17.42 20.64
C ASN A 112 -15.48 -17.42 22.18
N ARG A 113 -15.25 -16.29 22.85
CA ARG A 113 -15.36 -16.16 24.31
C ARG A 113 -16.79 -15.84 24.76
N GLU A 114 -17.60 -15.21 23.92
CA GLU A 114 -19.04 -15.00 24.13
C GLU A 114 -19.82 -16.30 23.91
N HIS A 115 -19.49 -17.09 22.88
CA HIS A 115 -20.08 -18.41 22.66
C HIS A 115 -19.79 -19.41 23.80
N ALA A 116 -18.61 -19.33 24.43
CA ALA A 116 -18.23 -20.22 25.55
C ALA A 116 -18.85 -19.86 26.91
N LYS A 117 -19.51 -18.68 27.04
CA LYS A 117 -20.20 -18.25 28.28
C LYS A 117 -21.70 -18.50 28.26
N GLY A 118 -22.25 -19.02 27.16
CA GLY A 118 -23.68 -19.30 26.97
C GLY A 118 -24.11 -20.74 27.24
N ILE A 119 -23.24 -21.57 27.83
CA ILE A 119 -23.52 -22.95 28.28
C ILE A 119 -23.26 -23.02 29.78
#